data_AF-A0A0S7X6V4-F1
#
_entry.id   AF-A0A0S7X6V4-F1
#
_cell.length_a   1.000
_cell.length_b   1.000
_cell.length_c   1.000
_cell.angle_alpha   90.00
_cell.angle_beta   90.00
_cell.angle_gamma   90.00
#
_symmetry.space_group_name_H-M   'P 1'
#
loop_
_entity.id
_entity.type
_entity.pdbx_description
1 polymer ?
#
loop_
_entity_poly.entity_id
_entity_poly.type
_entity_poly.pdbx_seq_one_letter_code
_entity_poly.pdbx_strand_id
1 'polypeptide(L)' 'MENPRFGVNAPAQKFLDVGGRFLHSVACLTLRSLRRSEVCPLSTLEDHYEIVYDSSRFVPV' A
#
# COMPACT_ATOMS: atom_id res chain seq x y z
N MET A 1 12.59 -6.77 -4.03
CA MET A 1 13.72 -6.09 -4.70
C MET A 1 14.17 -4.97 -3.80
N GLU A 2 15.39 -5.04 -3.27
CA GLU A 2 15.97 -4.01 -2.43
C GLU A 2 16.91 -3.16 -3.27
N ASN A 3 16.68 -1.84 -3.30
CA ASN A 3 17.56 -0.92 -3.99
C ASN A 3 18.58 -0.40 -2.97
N PRO A 4 19.88 -0.71 -3.10
CA PRO A 4 20.89 -0.28 -2.13
C PRO A 4 21.05 1.25 -2.05
N ARG A 5 20.62 2.00 -3.07
CA ARG A 5 20.55 3.47 -3.00
C ARG A 5 19.36 3.99 -2.21
N PHE A 6 18.29 3.21 -2.08
CA PHE A 6 17.03 3.61 -1.44
C PHE A 6 16.43 2.44 -0.65
N GLY A 7 16.92 2.25 0.57
CA GLY A 7 16.44 1.22 1.49
C GLY A 7 15.07 1.57 2.09
N VAL A 8 14.00 1.27 1.37
CA VAL A 8 12.61 1.59 1.80
C VAL A 8 11.98 0.53 2.71
N ASN A 9 12.59 -0.65 2.81
CA ASN A 9 12.05 -1.77 3.60
C ASN A 9 12.00 -1.45 5.11
N ALA A 10 13.08 -0.92 5.68
CA ALA A 10 13.12 -0.60 7.11
C ALA A 10 12.12 0.51 7.52
N PRO A 11 11.99 1.62 6.77
CA PRO A 11 10.90 2.58 6.99
C PRO A 11 9.51 1.98 6.83
N ALA A 12 9.30 1.14 5.81
CA ALA A 12 8.00 0.48 5.59
C ALA A 12 7.63 -0.41 6.77
N GLN A 13 8.58 -1.17 7.32
CA GLN A 13 8.34 -2.00 8.50
C GLN A 13 7.99 -1.16 9.73
N LYS A 14 8.72 -0.08 10.01
CA LYS A 14 8.41 0.83 11.11
C LYS A 14 7.00 1.42 11.03
N PHE A 15 6.52 1.71 9.81
CA PHE A 15 5.15 2.19 9.60
C PHE A 15 4.11 1.12 9.94
N LEU A 16 4.36 -0.15 9.58
CA LEU A 16 3.49 -1.27 9.96
C LEU A 16 3.50 -1.51 11.47
N ASP A 17 4.67 -1.42 12.12
CA ASP A 17 4.84 -1.67 13.56
C ASP A 17 4.02 -0.70 14.44
N VAL A 18 3.74 0.51 13.94
CA VAL A 18 2.89 1.50 14.62
C VAL A 18 1.40 1.40 14.23
N GLY A 19 0.99 0.33 13.52
CA GLY A 19 -0.38 0.09 13.10
C GLY A 19 -0.77 0.72 11.76
N GLY A 20 0.20 1.27 11.02
CA GLY A 20 0.00 1.70 9.64
C GLY A 20 -0.40 0.54 8.74
N ARG A 21 -1.17 0.83 7.69
CA ARG A 21 -1.61 -0.17 6.71
C ARG A 21 -1.23 0.26 5.31
N PHE A 22 -0.58 -0.62 4.57
CA PHE A 22 -0.46 -0.49 3.13
C PHE A 22 -1.58 -1.28 2.47
N LEU A 23 -2.18 -0.71 1.44
CA LEU A 23 -3.25 -1.35 0.69
C LEU A 23 -2.95 -1.21 -0.78
N HIS A 24 -3.16 -2.29 -1.52
CA HIS A 24 -2.94 -2.30 -2.96
C HIS A 24 -4.16 -2.86 -3.67
N SER A 25 -4.68 -2.07 -4.61
CA SER A 25 -5.78 -2.51 -5.47
C SER A 25 -5.38 -3.71 -6.29
N VAL A 26 -6.11 -4.81 -6.12
CA VAL A 26 -5.96 -6.01 -6.95
C VAL A 26 -6.04 -5.67 -8.43
N ALA A 27 -6.97 -4.80 -8.81
CA ALA A 27 -7.12 -4.38 -10.20
C ALA A 27 -5.85 -3.69 -10.72
N CYS A 28 -5.21 -2.84 -9.92
CA CYS A 28 -3.97 -2.16 -10.31
C CYS A 28 -2.79 -3.11 -10.50
N LEU A 29 -2.68 -4.17 -9.68
CA LEU A 29 -1.62 -5.18 -9.84
C LEU A 29 -1.84 -6.02 -11.09
N THR A 30 -3.07 -6.49 -11.30
CA THR A 30 -3.44 -7.30 -12.48
C THR A 30 -3.18 -6.53 -13.76
N LEU A 31 -3.60 -5.25 -13.84
CA LEU A 31 -3.37 -4.40 -15.01
C LEU A 31 -1.88 -4.17 -15.30
N ARG A 32 -1.02 -4.24 -14.28
CA ARG A 32 0.43 -4.05 -14.40
C ARG A 32 1.21 -5.36 -14.49
N SER A 33 0.54 -6.51 -14.51
CA SER A 33 1.17 -7.83 -14.45
C SER A 33 2.13 -7.98 -13.25
N LEU A 34 1.82 -7.31 -12.15
CA LEU A 34 2.62 -7.32 -10.93
C LEU A 34 2.09 -8.37 -9.94
N ARG A 35 3.00 -9.00 -9.20
CA ARG A 35 2.64 -9.92 -8.11
C ARG A 35 2.53 -9.18 -6.79
N ARG A 36 1.69 -9.72 -5.90
CA ARG A 36 1.53 -9.26 -4.52
C ARG A 36 2.87 -9.30 -3.78
N SER A 37 3.14 -8.30 -2.95
CA SER A 37 4.25 -8.32 -2.00
C SER A 37 3.80 -8.84 -0.63
N GLU A 38 4.71 -9.43 0.14
CA GLU A 38 4.41 -9.90 1.51
C GLU A 38 4.04 -8.76 2.45
N VAL A 39 4.56 -7.56 2.18
CA VAL A 39 4.41 -6.35 3.01
C VAL A 39 3.06 -5.64 2.76
N CYS A 40 2.38 -5.90 1.63
CA CYS A 40 1.18 -5.18 1.24
C CYS A 40 -0.01 -6.12 1.02
N PRO A 41 -1.02 -6.13 1.91
CA PRO A 41 -2.26 -6.84 1.67
C PRO A 41 -3.03 -6.29 0.47
N LEU A 42 -3.74 -7.20 -0.19
CA LEU A 42 -4.62 -6.86 -1.30
C LEU A 42 -5.91 -6.24 -0.78
N SER A 43 -6.40 -5.23 -1.50
CA SER A 43 -7.69 -4.60 -1.27
C SER A 43 -8.49 -4.49 -2.57
N THR A 44 -9.79 -4.32 -2.44
CA THR A 44 -10.71 -4.09 -3.56
C THR A 44 -10.77 -2.61 -3.93
N LEU A 45 -11.41 -2.26 -5.05
CA LEU A 45 -11.67 -0.86 -5.37
C LEU A 45 -12.67 -0.22 -4.38
N GLU A 46 -13.60 -1.03 -3.86
CA GLU A 46 -14.57 -0.62 -2.83
C GLU A 46 -13.84 -0.23 -1.54
N ASP A 47 -12.89 -1.04 -1.06
CA ASP A 47 -12.09 -0.73 0.13
C ASP A 47 -11.38 0.63 0.00
N HIS A 48 -10.87 0.96 -1.20
CA HIS A 48 -10.24 2.27 -1.42
C HIS A 48 -11.26 3.41 -1.40
N TYR A 49 -12.45 3.20 -1.97
CA TYR A 49 -13.51 4.18 -1.94
C TYR A 49 -13.95 4.48 -0.51
N GLU A 50 -14.20 3.43 0.28
CA GLU A 50 -14.59 3.55 1.70
C GLU A 50 -13.51 4.28 2.51
N ILE A 51 -12.24 3.94 2.33
CA ILE A 51 -11.14 4.61 3.04
C ILE A 51 -11.08 6.10 2.71
N VAL A 52 -11.24 6.47 1.44
CA VAL A 52 -11.25 7.89 1.05
C VAL A 52 -12.48 8.60 1.61
N TYR A 53 -13.65 7.94 1.58
CA TYR A 53 -14.90 8.49 2.08
C TYR A 53 -14.87 8.73 3.60
N ASP A 54 -14.35 7.78 4.38
CA ASP A 54 -14.27 7.85 5.84
C ASP A 54 -13.08 8.69 6.34
N SER A 55 -12.16 9.06 5.46
CA SER A 55 -10.97 9.84 5.84
C SER A 55 -11.31 11.29 6.13
N SER A 56 -10.89 11.78 7.31
CA SER A 56 -10.99 13.21 7.63
C SER A 56 -10.11 14.10 6.73
N ARG A 57 -9.08 13.51 6.10
CA ARG A 57 -8.17 14.21 5.19
C ARG A 57 -7.58 13.25 4.16
N PHE A 58 -7.54 13.69 2.91
CA PHE A 58 -6.84 13.03 1.82
C PHE A 58 -5.63 13.86 1.40
N VAL A 59 -4.46 13.21 1.23
CA VAL A 59 -3.22 13.86 0.77
C VAL A 59 -2.71 13.08 -0.46
N PRO A 60 -2.92 13.59 -1.68
CA PRO A 60 -2.35 12.98 -2.88
C PRO A 60 -0.85 13.26 -2.97
N VAL A 61 -0.12 12.31 -3.57
CA VAL A 61 1.33 12.39 -3.86
C VAL A 61 1.58 12.41 -5.35
#